data_AF-A0A6C0DJJ8-F1
#
_entry.id   AF-A0A6C0DJJ8-F1
#
_cell.length_a   1.000
_cell.length_b   1.000
_cell.length_c   1.000
_cell.angle_alpha   90.00
_cell.angle_beta   90.00
_cell.angle_gamma   90.00
#
_symmetry.space_group_name_H-M   'P 1'
#
loop_
_entity.id
_entity.type
_entity.pdbx_description
1 polymer ?
#
loop_
_entity_poly.entity_id
_entity_poly.type
_entity_poly.pdbx_seq_one_letter_code
_entity_poly.pdbx_strand_id
1 'polypeptide(L)'
;MEIWKKITYSSNYEVSNLSNIRNIKKKKNITINYDRLKRTNTRAQIPIRMTDNKLKGVYLHRIVAEHFIENPNNLPEVNHKNGDFYDNRACNLEWISKIDNMRHAVDNNLIINKFKRHIRVLNKVTNQEHIFDSVTECATYLNCSIGTISNKCNNKKNNSNGRSIKTVIQYNLKGDKLNTFISSHDAAEKLKISNSGINQCCNYYKYNDNDRPKCYKLKTYKGFIFKFDENEINNGGKFKDLEISYQDVQQNDTDYQKNELENILWKLYPELDKYLVSNTGEVKHRRTNRILKGSYINGYRFVLLNRDDGTKRNCLVHRLVAETFLENLEKKPVVNHKDTNISNNHVSNLEWVTYKENSNTKETIENLKKGKNSKYILQIDIESGKVLCKFYGASEGEQLLNVQCGIILRICNYYHGNKFYGNGSSQKTYNKTQIFIFEEDKDKLTDILKIAKTNNHVKKKITVQIDNTTNKIINTFDSGYEASKKLNIAYIGINQCCNYHKYDDNDRPKCYKLKTYKGFIFKQMVK
;
A
#
# COMPACT_ATOMS: atom_id res chain seq x y z
N MET A 1 1.32 44.52 -46.43
CA MET A 1 2.41 45.52 -46.56
C MET A 1 3.57 45.08 -45.68
N GLU A 2 4.81 45.20 -46.17
CA GLU A 2 6.00 44.89 -45.36
C GLU A 2 6.32 46.08 -44.44
N ILE A 3 6.46 45.80 -43.15
CA ILE A 3 6.73 46.79 -42.10
C ILE A 3 8.11 46.52 -41.55
N TRP A 4 8.95 47.55 -41.46
CA TRP A 4 10.32 47.47 -40.96
C TRP A 4 10.46 48.14 -39.58
N LYS A 5 11.17 47.49 -38.66
CA LYS A 5 11.49 48.00 -37.32
C LYS A 5 12.99 47.88 -37.04
N LYS A 6 13.58 48.91 -36.44
CA LYS A 6 14.98 48.87 -35.95
C LYS A 6 15.10 47.85 -34.82
N ILE A 7 16.21 47.10 -34.82
CA ILE A 7 16.47 46.10 -33.78
C ILE A 7 16.94 46.83 -32.51
N THR A 8 16.23 46.66 -31.39
CA THR A 8 16.46 47.44 -30.15
C THR A 8 17.88 47.30 -29.59
N TYR A 9 18.46 46.11 -29.68
CA TYR A 9 19.81 45.80 -29.22
C TYR A 9 20.88 45.91 -30.32
N SER A 10 20.57 46.51 -31.47
CA SER A 10 21.56 46.78 -32.52
C SER A 10 21.28 48.04 -33.31
N SER A 11 22.27 48.93 -33.37
CA SER A 11 22.16 50.21 -34.09
C SER A 11 22.26 50.09 -35.62
N ASN A 12 22.67 48.93 -36.15
CA ASN A 12 23.02 48.78 -37.57
C ASN A 12 22.04 47.95 -38.38
N TYR A 13 21.02 47.36 -37.75
CA TYR A 13 20.12 46.41 -38.40
C TYR A 13 18.65 46.73 -38.13
N GLU A 14 17.81 46.42 -39.11
CA GLU A 14 16.36 46.43 -38.99
C GLU A 14 15.78 45.11 -39.52
N VAL A 15 14.63 44.74 -38.97
CA VAL A 15 13.90 43.50 -39.25
C VAL A 15 12.50 43.83 -39.77
N SER A 16 11.99 43.04 -40.70
CA SER A 16 10.63 43.17 -41.22
C SER A 16 9.67 42.13 -40.63
N ASN A 17 8.36 42.44 -40.67
CA ASN A 17 7.31 41.49 -40.29
C ASN A 17 7.27 40.24 -41.19
N LEU A 18 7.90 40.29 -42.37
CA LEU A 18 8.08 39.16 -43.29
C LEU A 18 9.38 38.39 -43.05
N SER A 19 10.07 38.65 -41.93
CA SER A 19 11.33 38.01 -41.53
C SER A 19 12.57 38.37 -42.36
N ASN A 20 12.51 39.45 -43.14
CA ASN A 20 13.71 39.99 -43.79
C ASN A 20 14.53 40.81 -42.79
N ILE A 21 15.86 40.71 -42.86
CA ILE A 21 16.79 41.55 -42.08
C ILE A 21 17.73 42.26 -43.03
N ARG A 22 17.99 43.54 -42.78
CA ARG A 22 18.95 44.31 -43.58
C ARG A 22 19.83 45.20 -42.72
N ASN A 23 21.02 45.48 -43.24
CA ASN A 23 21.89 46.49 -42.65
C ASN A 23 21.43 47.89 -43.08
N ILE A 24 21.20 48.76 -42.10
CA ILE A 24 20.64 50.12 -42.32
C ILE A 24 21.58 50.96 -43.19
N LYS A 25 22.89 50.95 -42.89
CA LYS A 25 23.90 51.78 -43.59
C LYS A 25 24.17 51.29 -45.01
N LYS A 26 24.30 49.97 -45.18
CA LYS A 26 24.61 49.34 -46.47
C LYS A 26 23.37 49.12 -47.34
N LYS A 27 22.16 49.34 -46.79
CA LYS A 27 20.85 49.05 -47.41
C LYS A 27 20.78 47.65 -48.05
N LYS A 28 21.52 46.68 -47.48
CA LYS A 28 21.68 45.34 -48.04
C LYS A 28 21.01 44.31 -47.14
N ASN A 29 20.16 43.49 -47.74
CA ASN A 29 19.50 42.37 -47.06
C ASN A 29 20.54 41.30 -46.70
N ILE A 30 20.35 40.69 -45.53
CA ILE A 30 21.10 39.51 -45.11
C ILE A 30 20.46 38.30 -45.81
N THR A 31 21.21 37.65 -46.69
CA THR A 31 20.76 36.43 -47.35
C THR A 31 20.84 35.25 -46.41
N ILE A 32 19.73 34.53 -46.25
CA ILE A 32 19.65 33.29 -45.47
C ILE A 32 19.67 32.11 -46.45
N ASN A 33 20.62 31.21 -46.28
CA ASN A 33 20.70 30.00 -47.10
C ASN A 33 19.78 28.91 -46.52
N TYR A 34 18.50 28.96 -46.89
CA TYR A 34 17.49 28.00 -46.42
C TYR A 34 17.77 26.57 -46.88
N ASP A 35 18.35 26.37 -48.07
CA ASP A 35 18.68 25.03 -48.57
C ASP A 35 19.70 24.32 -47.68
N ARG A 36 20.75 25.04 -47.26
CA ARG A 36 21.71 24.53 -46.27
C ARG A 36 21.02 24.19 -44.96
N LEU A 37 20.16 25.08 -44.46
CA LEU A 37 19.44 24.88 -43.19
C LEU A 37 18.49 23.68 -43.23
N LYS A 38 17.82 23.44 -44.37
CA LYS A 38 16.99 22.25 -44.61
C LYS A 38 17.82 20.97 -44.63
N ARG A 39 18.99 20.97 -45.29
CA ARG A 39 19.91 19.82 -45.28
C ARG A 39 20.44 19.48 -43.88
N THR A 40 20.81 20.48 -43.09
CA THR A 40 21.37 20.26 -41.74
C THR A 40 20.31 20.20 -40.64
N ASN A 41 19.04 20.43 -40.97
CA ASN A 41 17.93 20.52 -40.03
C ASN A 41 18.19 21.52 -38.89
N THR A 42 18.66 22.73 -39.23
CA THR A 42 18.99 23.78 -38.26
C THR A 42 18.14 25.02 -38.45
N ARG A 43 17.90 25.76 -37.35
CA ARG A 43 17.15 27.02 -37.38
C ARG A 43 18.00 28.18 -37.89
N ALA A 44 17.36 29.17 -38.50
CA ALA A 44 18.04 30.39 -38.95
C ALA A 44 18.57 31.20 -37.75
N GLN A 45 19.89 31.30 -37.65
CA GLN A 45 20.58 32.22 -36.73
C GLN A 45 21.29 33.30 -37.54
N ILE A 46 21.08 34.55 -37.13
CA ILE A 46 21.59 35.73 -37.81
C ILE A 46 22.68 36.36 -36.95
N PRO A 47 23.91 36.53 -37.48
CA PRO A 47 24.96 37.21 -36.75
C PRO A 47 24.66 38.72 -36.70
N ILE A 48 24.28 39.21 -35.52
CA ILE A 48 24.00 40.62 -35.28
C ILE A 48 25.11 41.22 -34.43
N ARG A 49 25.56 42.41 -34.83
CA ARG A 49 26.50 43.20 -34.03
C ARG A 49 25.71 43.96 -32.98
N MET A 50 25.89 43.58 -31.72
CA MET A 50 25.21 44.14 -30.57
C MET A 50 25.72 45.56 -30.26
N THR A 51 25.04 46.28 -29.37
CA THR A 51 25.46 47.62 -28.91
C THR A 51 26.83 47.63 -28.20
N ASP A 52 27.21 46.53 -27.56
CA ASP A 52 28.55 46.33 -26.95
C ASP A 52 29.64 45.97 -27.97
N ASN A 53 29.34 46.13 -29.26
CA ASN A 53 30.21 45.80 -30.40
C ASN A 53 30.57 44.32 -30.57
N LYS A 54 30.00 43.39 -29.78
CA LYS A 54 30.18 41.94 -29.97
C LYS A 54 29.26 41.40 -31.05
N LEU A 55 29.73 40.39 -31.77
CA LEU A 55 28.92 39.67 -32.75
C LEU A 55 28.26 38.46 -32.06
N LYS A 56 26.93 38.38 -32.12
CA LYS A 56 26.16 37.29 -31.52
C LYS A 56 25.20 36.68 -32.55
N GLY A 57 25.15 35.36 -32.60
CA GLY A 57 24.12 34.64 -33.35
C GLY A 57 22.79 34.70 -32.60
N VAL A 58 21.78 35.32 -33.22
CA VAL A 58 20.42 35.44 -32.65
C VAL A 58 19.43 34.74 -33.58
N TYR A 59 18.46 34.01 -33.02
CA TYR A 59 17.47 33.32 -33.83
C TYR A 59 16.52 34.29 -34.54
N LEU A 60 16.25 34.04 -35.82
CA LEU A 60 15.42 34.92 -36.64
C LEU A 60 14.00 35.09 -36.10
N HIS A 61 13.28 34.01 -35.83
CA HIS A 61 11.94 34.08 -35.23
C HIS A 61 11.91 34.89 -33.94
N ARG A 62 12.99 34.83 -33.14
CA ARG A 62 13.06 35.57 -31.88
C ARG A 62 13.17 37.08 -32.11
N ILE A 63 14.04 37.49 -33.04
CA ILE A 63 14.16 38.89 -33.47
C ILE A 63 12.80 39.40 -33.98
N VAL A 64 12.12 38.62 -34.84
CA VAL A 64 10.81 39.03 -35.39
C VAL A 64 9.77 39.15 -34.27
N ALA A 65 9.64 38.15 -33.40
CA ALA A 65 8.65 38.16 -32.32
C ALA A 65 8.87 39.33 -31.33
N GLU A 66 10.12 39.62 -30.95
CA GLU A 66 10.47 40.72 -30.04
C GLU A 66 10.06 42.10 -30.57
N HIS A 67 9.95 42.27 -31.90
CA HIS A 67 9.67 43.57 -32.51
C HIS A 67 8.22 43.69 -33.01
N PHE A 68 7.56 42.57 -33.35
CA PHE A 68 6.23 42.59 -33.98
C PHE A 68 5.12 41.96 -33.13
N ILE A 69 5.44 41.31 -32.01
CA ILE A 69 4.46 40.62 -31.16
C ILE A 69 4.64 41.06 -29.72
N GLU A 70 3.58 41.61 -29.14
CA GLU A 70 3.56 41.97 -27.73
C GLU A 70 3.68 40.73 -26.83
N ASN A 71 4.44 40.86 -25.75
CA ASN A 71 4.61 39.80 -24.76
C ASN A 71 4.26 40.31 -23.35
N PRO A 72 2.98 40.66 -23.09
CA PRO A 72 2.57 41.24 -21.80
C PRO A 72 2.83 40.29 -20.62
N ASN A 73 2.80 38.98 -20.87
CA ASN A 73 2.98 37.93 -19.86
C ASN A 73 4.45 37.49 -19.70
N ASN A 74 5.39 38.12 -20.39
CA ASN A 74 6.82 37.79 -20.36
C ASN A 74 7.12 36.29 -20.57
N LEU A 75 6.40 35.67 -21.52
CA LEU A 75 6.55 34.25 -21.84
C LEU A 75 7.94 33.97 -22.45
N PRO A 76 8.56 32.82 -22.12
CA PRO A 76 9.97 32.59 -22.38
C PRO A 76 10.27 32.17 -23.82
N GLU A 77 9.34 31.51 -24.53
CA GLU A 77 9.59 30.85 -25.82
C GLU A 77 8.72 31.46 -26.92
N VAL A 78 9.20 31.34 -28.16
CA VAL A 78 8.46 31.75 -29.36
C VAL A 78 8.13 30.48 -30.14
N ASN A 79 6.84 30.27 -30.41
CA ASN A 79 6.33 29.15 -31.17
C ASN A 79 6.09 29.54 -32.64
N HIS A 80 6.14 28.55 -33.52
CA HIS A 80 5.71 28.62 -34.92
C HIS A 80 4.34 27.95 -35.03
N LYS A 81 3.28 28.72 -35.27
CA LYS A 81 1.89 28.24 -35.24
C LYS A 81 1.65 27.07 -36.20
N ASN A 82 2.24 27.15 -37.40
CA ASN A 82 2.16 26.10 -38.42
C ASN A 82 3.17 24.95 -38.25
N GLY A 83 4.02 24.98 -37.21
CA GLY A 83 5.06 23.97 -36.97
C GLY A 83 6.29 24.04 -37.89
N ASP A 84 6.29 24.92 -38.90
CA ASP A 84 7.42 25.14 -39.79
C ASP A 84 8.36 26.20 -39.22
N PHE A 85 9.49 25.77 -38.67
CA PHE A 85 10.49 26.67 -38.10
C PHE A 85 11.29 27.48 -39.14
N TYR A 86 11.05 27.27 -40.45
CA TYR A 86 11.56 28.11 -41.53
C TYR A 86 10.62 29.29 -41.84
N ASP A 87 9.34 29.22 -41.48
CA ASP A 87 8.38 30.32 -41.65
C ASP A 87 8.45 31.28 -40.45
N ASN A 88 9.37 32.23 -40.52
CA ASN A 88 9.66 33.17 -39.43
C ASN A 88 8.81 34.46 -39.51
N ARG A 89 7.74 34.49 -40.32
CA ARG A 89 6.88 35.68 -40.46
C ARG A 89 6.15 35.97 -39.16
N ALA A 90 5.99 37.25 -38.81
CA ALA A 90 5.37 37.67 -37.56
C ALA A 90 3.96 37.09 -37.35
N CYS A 91 3.17 36.92 -38.41
CA CYS A 91 1.83 36.32 -38.32
C CYS A 91 1.84 34.85 -37.90
N ASN A 92 2.91 34.12 -38.20
CA ASN A 92 3.09 32.71 -37.89
C ASN A 92 3.74 32.48 -36.51
N LEU A 93 4.14 33.55 -35.82
CA LEU A 93 4.81 33.44 -34.53
C LEU A 93 3.88 33.82 -33.38
N GLU A 94 4.17 33.30 -32.20
CA GLU A 94 3.52 33.68 -30.94
C GLU A 94 4.44 33.43 -29.74
N TRP A 95 4.23 34.18 -28.67
CA TRP A 95 4.88 33.94 -27.39
C TRP A 95 4.14 32.86 -26.62
N ILE A 96 4.86 31.84 -26.15
CA ILE A 96 4.28 30.66 -25.52
C ILE A 96 5.06 30.23 -24.27
N SER A 97 4.39 29.53 -23.36
CA SER A 97 5.06 28.84 -22.26
C SER A 97 5.80 27.60 -22.79
N LYS A 98 6.86 27.19 -22.09
CA LYS A 98 7.62 25.98 -22.45
C LYS A 98 6.75 24.72 -22.46
N ILE A 99 5.78 24.62 -21.55
CA ILE A 99 4.89 23.46 -21.43
C ILE A 99 3.94 23.41 -22.61
N ASP A 100 3.35 24.55 -22.97
CA ASP A 100 2.37 24.61 -24.05
C ASP A 100 3.04 24.49 -25.42
N ASN A 101 4.29 24.97 -25.57
CA ASN A 101 5.10 24.71 -26.76
C ASN A 101 5.32 23.21 -26.98
N MET A 102 5.56 22.47 -25.89
CA MET A 102 5.71 21.02 -25.99
C MET A 102 4.40 20.30 -26.32
N ARG A 103 3.27 20.78 -25.78
CA ARG A 103 1.94 20.26 -26.14
C ARG A 103 1.63 20.49 -27.61
N HIS A 104 1.83 21.71 -28.11
CA HIS A 104 1.68 22.05 -29.53
C HIS A 104 2.51 21.13 -30.44
N ALA A 105 3.76 20.84 -30.06
CA ALA A 105 4.62 19.91 -30.82
C ALA A 105 4.09 18.47 -30.85
N VAL A 106 3.47 17.99 -29.76
CA VAL A 106 2.82 16.67 -29.70
C VAL A 106 1.55 16.66 -30.55
N ASP A 107 0.66 17.63 -30.34
CA ASP A 107 -0.66 17.70 -30.97
C ASP A 107 -0.55 17.83 -32.50
N ASN A 108 0.50 18.50 -32.99
CA ASN A 108 0.77 18.67 -34.42
C ASN A 108 1.73 17.61 -35.00
N ASN A 109 2.01 16.52 -34.27
CA ASN A 109 2.90 15.43 -34.71
C ASN A 109 4.30 15.88 -35.15
N LEU A 110 4.80 17.01 -34.62
CA LEU A 110 6.12 17.55 -34.95
C LEU A 110 7.26 16.77 -34.28
N ILE A 111 6.92 15.93 -33.30
CA ILE A 111 7.85 14.98 -32.66
C ILE A 111 7.93 13.70 -33.50
N ILE A 112 8.77 13.72 -34.54
CA ILE A 112 9.04 12.53 -35.35
C ILE A 112 9.96 11.59 -34.57
N ASN A 113 9.40 10.49 -34.06
CA ASN A 113 10.16 9.45 -33.39
C ASN A 113 10.87 8.57 -34.45
N LYS A 114 11.93 9.11 -35.07
CA LYS A 114 12.71 8.50 -36.18
C LYS A 114 13.36 7.14 -35.84
N PHE A 115 13.15 6.64 -34.63
CA PHE A 115 13.72 5.40 -34.08
C PHE A 115 12.67 4.52 -33.41
N LYS A 116 11.42 4.48 -33.89
CA LYS A 116 10.49 3.40 -33.49
C LYS A 116 11.13 2.06 -33.89
N ARG A 117 11.54 1.27 -32.90
CA ARG A 117 12.18 -0.04 -33.08
C ARG A 117 11.19 -1.09 -32.63
N HIS A 118 10.83 -1.97 -33.54
CA HIS A 118 9.96 -3.08 -33.21
C HIS A 118 10.75 -4.17 -32.48
N ILE A 119 10.13 -4.83 -31.52
CA ILE A 119 10.75 -5.92 -30.76
C ILE A 119 9.95 -7.17 -30.99
N ARG A 120 10.61 -8.22 -31.47
CA ARG A 120 10.00 -9.53 -31.68
C ARG A 120 10.27 -10.41 -30.47
N VAL A 121 9.22 -11.00 -29.93
CA VAL A 121 9.27 -11.94 -28.83
C VAL A 121 8.73 -13.26 -29.33
N LEU A 122 9.51 -14.33 -29.18
CA LEU A 122 9.10 -15.69 -29.52
C LEU A 122 8.82 -16.47 -28.23
N ASN A 123 7.59 -16.95 -28.10
CA ASN A 123 7.26 -17.93 -27.09
C ASN A 123 7.72 -19.32 -27.55
N LYS A 124 8.82 -19.83 -26.99
CA LYS A 124 9.39 -21.14 -27.36
C LYS A 124 8.50 -22.34 -27.04
N VAL A 125 7.51 -22.19 -26.17
CA VAL A 125 6.60 -23.30 -25.77
C VAL A 125 5.41 -23.37 -26.73
N THR A 126 4.83 -22.22 -27.06
CA THR A 126 3.66 -22.15 -27.95
C THR A 126 4.03 -21.87 -29.40
N ASN A 127 5.30 -21.58 -29.68
CA ASN A 127 5.85 -21.11 -30.95
C ASN A 127 5.17 -19.85 -31.52
N GLN A 128 4.57 -19.04 -30.64
CA GLN A 128 3.88 -17.81 -31.02
C GLN A 128 4.83 -16.61 -31.01
N GLU A 129 4.75 -15.77 -32.04
CA GLU A 129 5.50 -14.52 -32.15
C GLU A 129 4.63 -13.31 -31.80
N HIS A 130 5.21 -12.36 -31.06
CA HIS A 130 4.63 -11.05 -30.77
C HIS A 130 5.59 -9.95 -31.21
N ILE A 131 5.05 -8.88 -31.79
CA ILE A 131 5.81 -7.70 -32.23
C ILE A 131 5.31 -6.49 -31.46
N PHE A 132 6.22 -5.75 -30.83
CA PHE A 132 5.93 -4.54 -30.05
C PHE A 132 6.57 -3.31 -30.68
N ASP A 133 5.93 -2.15 -30.60
CA ASP A 133 6.43 -0.89 -31.19
C ASP A 133 7.55 -0.23 -30.36
N SER A 134 7.77 -0.71 -29.13
CA SER A 134 8.80 -0.18 -28.24
C SER A 134 9.29 -1.18 -27.17
N VAL A 135 10.48 -0.90 -26.64
CA VAL A 135 11.06 -1.60 -25.46
C VAL A 135 10.13 -1.51 -24.27
N THR A 136 9.49 -0.37 -24.08
CA THR A 136 8.57 -0.15 -22.97
C THR A 136 7.34 -1.03 -23.07
N GLU A 137 6.75 -1.13 -24.25
CA GLU A 137 5.58 -1.96 -24.50
C GLU A 137 5.92 -3.45 -24.34
N CYS A 138 7.04 -3.90 -24.93
CA CYS A 138 7.55 -5.26 -24.77
C CYS A 138 7.87 -5.59 -23.30
N ALA A 139 8.53 -4.68 -22.57
CA ALA A 139 8.85 -4.84 -21.16
C ALA A 139 7.58 -4.87 -20.29
N THR A 140 6.55 -4.14 -20.67
CA THR A 140 5.23 -4.16 -20.01
C THR A 140 4.54 -5.49 -20.26
N TYR A 141 4.52 -5.96 -21.51
CA TYR A 141 3.92 -7.25 -21.89
C TYR A 141 4.62 -8.44 -21.20
N LEU A 142 5.97 -8.42 -21.19
CA LEU A 142 6.80 -9.43 -20.54
C LEU A 142 6.97 -9.22 -19.03
N ASN A 143 6.39 -8.15 -18.47
CA ASN A 143 6.48 -7.76 -17.07
C ASN A 143 7.90 -7.82 -16.50
N CYS A 144 8.85 -7.20 -17.20
CA CYS A 144 10.24 -7.12 -16.75
C CYS A 144 10.78 -5.70 -16.91
N SER A 145 11.96 -5.42 -16.36
CA SER A 145 12.51 -4.08 -16.49
C SER A 145 12.82 -3.74 -17.96
N ILE A 146 12.60 -2.49 -18.35
CA ILE A 146 13.04 -1.96 -19.66
C ILE A 146 14.55 -2.24 -19.87
N GLY A 147 15.32 -2.19 -18.78
CA GLY A 147 16.73 -2.54 -18.75
C GLY A 147 16.99 -4.01 -19.08
N THR A 148 16.14 -4.93 -18.65
CA THR A 148 16.23 -6.37 -18.92
C THR A 148 16.04 -6.66 -20.40
N ILE A 149 14.97 -6.13 -21.01
CA ILE A 149 14.75 -6.22 -22.47
C ILE A 149 15.91 -5.56 -23.23
N SER A 150 16.30 -4.35 -22.83
CA SER A 150 17.42 -3.64 -23.47
C SER A 150 18.75 -4.39 -23.36
N ASN A 151 19.07 -4.97 -22.20
CA ASN A 151 20.30 -5.73 -22.00
C ASN A 151 20.30 -7.01 -22.84
N LYS A 152 19.15 -7.68 -22.96
CA LYS A 152 19.01 -8.88 -23.79
C LYS A 152 19.07 -8.56 -25.28
N CYS A 153 18.36 -7.52 -25.72
CA CYS A 153 18.48 -6.93 -27.05
C CYS A 153 19.92 -6.57 -27.42
N ASN A 154 20.75 -6.22 -26.44
CA ASN A 154 22.15 -5.83 -26.64
C ASN A 154 23.15 -6.93 -26.23
N ASN A 155 22.70 -8.15 -25.92
CA ASN A 155 23.52 -9.29 -25.48
C ASN A 155 24.53 -8.98 -24.34
N LYS A 156 24.16 -8.13 -23.37
CA LYS A 156 25.04 -7.79 -22.23
C LYS A 156 24.90 -8.82 -21.10
N LYS A 157 25.97 -9.54 -20.77
CA LYS A 157 26.08 -10.36 -19.56
C LYS A 157 26.38 -9.47 -18.35
N ASN A 158 25.59 -9.53 -17.29
CA ASN A 158 25.81 -8.77 -16.05
C ASN A 158 26.02 -9.72 -14.86
N ASN A 159 26.75 -9.27 -13.83
CA ASN A 159 26.84 -9.97 -12.56
C ASN A 159 25.64 -9.65 -11.66
N SER A 160 25.53 -10.31 -10.51
CA SER A 160 24.48 -10.12 -9.49
C SER A 160 24.33 -8.67 -9.01
N ASN A 161 25.36 -7.83 -9.18
CA ASN A 161 25.35 -6.41 -8.84
C ASN A 161 25.05 -5.49 -10.06
N GLY A 162 24.58 -6.05 -11.18
CA GLY A 162 24.19 -5.31 -12.38
C GLY A 162 25.36 -4.76 -13.21
N ARG A 163 26.61 -5.14 -12.93
CA ARG A 163 27.78 -4.72 -13.71
C ARG A 163 28.05 -5.67 -14.86
N SER A 164 28.32 -5.12 -16.04
CA SER A 164 28.66 -5.90 -17.24
C SER A 164 29.91 -6.76 -17.00
N ILE A 165 29.73 -8.07 -17.12
CA ILE A 165 30.78 -9.08 -17.14
C ILE A 165 31.37 -9.09 -18.55
N LYS A 166 32.70 -9.09 -18.62
CA LYS A 166 33.44 -9.27 -19.86
C LYS A 166 34.32 -10.50 -19.72
N THR A 167 34.16 -11.44 -20.64
CA THR A 167 34.99 -12.63 -20.72
C THR A 167 36.44 -12.22 -20.97
N VAL A 168 37.37 -12.84 -20.24
CA VAL A 168 38.82 -12.58 -20.37
C VAL A 168 39.50 -13.83 -20.88
N ILE A 169 40.30 -13.69 -21.93
CA ILE A 169 41.09 -14.77 -22.51
C ILE A 169 42.56 -14.53 -22.17
N GLN A 170 43.22 -15.57 -21.66
CA GLN A 170 44.65 -15.61 -21.40
C GLN A 170 45.37 -16.28 -22.57
N TYR A 171 46.44 -15.64 -23.04
CA TYR A 171 47.31 -16.14 -24.08
C TYR A 171 48.74 -16.27 -23.57
N ASN A 172 49.49 -17.20 -24.15
CA ASN A 172 50.94 -17.22 -23.99
C ASN A 172 51.58 -16.05 -24.78
N LEU A 173 52.89 -15.85 -24.62
CA LEU A 173 53.60 -14.77 -25.33
C LEU A 173 53.73 -14.99 -26.85
N LYS A 174 53.51 -16.23 -27.32
CA LYS A 174 53.48 -16.58 -28.75
C LYS A 174 52.11 -16.29 -29.40
N GLY A 175 51.09 -15.99 -28.59
CA GLY A 175 49.73 -15.71 -29.05
C GLY A 175 48.77 -16.90 -29.01
N ASP A 176 49.19 -18.05 -28.49
CA ASP A 176 48.32 -19.22 -28.34
C ASP A 176 47.38 -19.04 -27.16
N LYS A 177 46.10 -19.36 -27.36
CA LYS A 177 45.06 -19.29 -26.33
C LYS A 177 45.30 -20.38 -25.28
N LEU A 178 45.43 -19.99 -24.02
CA LEU A 178 45.62 -20.90 -22.89
C LEU A 178 44.31 -21.17 -22.17
N ASN A 179 43.65 -20.12 -21.68
CA ASN A 179 42.48 -20.22 -20.81
C ASN A 179 41.41 -19.18 -21.17
N THR A 180 40.15 -19.50 -20.89
CA THR A 180 39.02 -18.56 -20.96
C THR A 180 38.40 -18.44 -19.58
N PHE A 181 38.28 -17.21 -19.09
CA PHE A 181 37.74 -16.89 -17.78
C PHE A 181 36.46 -16.08 -17.92
N ILE A 182 35.52 -16.34 -17.02
CA ILE A 182 34.19 -15.69 -17.05
C ILE A 182 34.35 -14.17 -16.82
N SER A 183 35.32 -13.76 -16.02
CA SER A 183 35.65 -12.35 -15.78
C SER A 183 37.13 -12.16 -15.43
N SER A 184 37.59 -10.91 -15.38
CA SER A 184 38.92 -10.58 -14.86
C SER A 184 39.10 -10.98 -13.38
N HIS A 185 38.01 -11.00 -12.61
CA HIS A 185 38.01 -11.41 -11.20
C HIS A 185 38.16 -12.94 -11.06
N ASP A 186 37.44 -13.70 -11.90
CA ASP A 186 37.58 -15.16 -11.99
C ASP A 186 39.01 -15.56 -12.41
N ALA A 187 39.59 -14.84 -13.38
CA ALA A 187 40.98 -15.01 -13.78
C ALA A 187 41.95 -14.71 -12.62
N ALA A 188 41.71 -13.62 -11.88
CA ALA A 188 42.54 -13.22 -10.75
C ALA A 188 42.54 -14.27 -9.62
N GLU A 189 41.37 -14.83 -9.32
CA GLU A 189 41.20 -15.85 -8.28
C GLU A 189 41.85 -17.17 -8.68
N LYS A 190 41.55 -17.69 -9.88
CA LYS A 190 42.11 -18.97 -10.37
C LYS A 190 43.62 -18.94 -10.56
N LEU A 191 44.14 -17.81 -11.05
CA LEU A 191 45.58 -17.64 -11.28
C LEU A 191 46.32 -17.10 -10.04
N LYS A 192 45.60 -16.72 -8.97
CA LYS A 192 46.13 -16.09 -7.76
C LYS A 192 46.99 -14.84 -8.06
N ILE A 193 46.51 -13.99 -8.97
CA ILE A 193 47.19 -12.74 -9.38
C ILE A 193 46.25 -11.54 -9.24
N SER A 194 46.78 -10.30 -9.27
CA SER A 194 45.93 -9.11 -9.09
C SER A 194 44.98 -8.86 -10.26
N ASN A 195 43.69 -8.71 -9.94
CA ASN A 195 42.65 -8.29 -10.88
C ASN A 195 42.95 -6.94 -11.57
N SER A 196 43.66 -6.03 -10.88
CA SER A 196 44.03 -4.73 -11.45
C SER A 196 45.03 -4.88 -12.60
N GLY A 197 46.02 -5.77 -12.46
CA GLY A 197 47.01 -6.05 -13.50
C GLY A 197 46.38 -6.70 -14.73
N ILE A 198 45.46 -7.65 -14.54
CA ILE A 198 44.69 -8.25 -15.63
C ILE A 198 43.88 -7.18 -16.38
N ASN A 199 43.17 -6.30 -15.65
CA ASN A 199 42.36 -5.25 -16.27
C ASN A 199 43.19 -4.21 -17.02
N GLN A 200 44.36 -3.81 -16.51
CA GLN A 200 45.24 -2.91 -17.24
C GLN A 200 45.76 -3.55 -18.53
N CYS A 201 46.04 -4.85 -18.50
CA CYS A 201 46.45 -5.62 -19.67
C CYS A 201 45.34 -5.74 -20.72
N CYS A 202 44.11 -6.09 -20.30
CA CYS A 202 42.97 -6.13 -21.22
C CYS A 202 42.65 -4.76 -21.82
N ASN A 203 42.71 -3.68 -21.04
CA ASN A 203 42.44 -2.32 -21.53
C ASN A 203 43.53 -1.79 -22.46
N TYR A 204 44.78 -2.26 -22.33
CA TYR A 204 45.84 -1.96 -23.28
C TYR A 204 45.43 -2.39 -24.70
N TYR A 205 44.94 -3.62 -24.86
CA TYR A 205 44.52 -4.14 -26.17
C TYR A 205 43.13 -3.70 -26.63
N LYS A 206 42.36 -3.00 -25.79
CA LYS A 206 41.03 -2.49 -26.15
C LYS A 206 41.09 -1.29 -27.12
N TYR A 207 42.16 -0.50 -27.05
CA TYR A 207 42.31 0.72 -27.84
C TYR A 207 43.45 0.58 -28.84
N ASN A 208 43.27 1.17 -30.02
CA ASN A 208 44.34 1.36 -30.99
C ASN A 208 45.43 2.25 -30.40
N ASP A 209 46.68 2.10 -30.87
CA ASP A 209 47.83 2.80 -30.29
C ASP A 209 47.69 4.34 -30.31
N ASN A 210 46.94 4.89 -31.27
CA ASN A 210 46.70 6.34 -31.39
C ASN A 210 45.66 6.89 -30.39
N ASP A 211 44.73 6.06 -29.91
CA ASP A 211 43.60 6.46 -29.07
C ASP A 211 43.72 5.96 -27.61
N ARG A 212 44.83 5.29 -27.27
CA ARG A 212 45.01 4.67 -25.96
C ARG A 212 45.28 5.71 -24.87
N PRO A 213 44.47 5.76 -23.79
CA PRO A 213 44.75 6.61 -22.64
C PRO A 213 46.11 6.28 -21.99
N LYS A 214 46.87 7.32 -21.60
CA LYS A 214 48.24 7.19 -21.04
C LYS A 214 48.33 6.31 -19.78
N CYS A 215 47.23 6.06 -19.08
CA CYS A 215 47.16 5.24 -17.87
C CYS A 215 47.19 3.72 -18.15
N TYR A 216 46.94 3.26 -19.38
CA TYR A 216 46.95 1.84 -19.74
C TYR A 216 48.25 1.47 -20.47
N LYS A 217 49.32 1.14 -19.72
CA LYS A 217 50.66 0.87 -20.28
C LYS A 217 51.05 -0.62 -20.30
N LEU A 218 50.25 -1.47 -19.68
CA LEU A 218 50.65 -2.84 -19.34
C LEU A 218 50.37 -3.82 -20.49
N LYS A 219 51.35 -4.06 -21.36
CA LYS A 219 51.18 -4.96 -22.53
C LYS A 219 51.08 -6.44 -22.15
N THR A 220 51.72 -6.86 -21.06
CA THR A 220 51.69 -8.23 -20.53
C THR A 220 51.61 -8.16 -19.00
N TYR A 221 51.05 -9.19 -18.37
CA TYR A 221 51.00 -9.29 -16.91
C TYR A 221 51.38 -10.69 -16.46
N LYS A 222 52.38 -10.79 -15.59
CA LYS A 222 52.89 -12.07 -15.04
C LYS A 222 53.25 -13.11 -16.12
N GLY A 223 53.81 -12.66 -17.24
CA GLY A 223 54.25 -13.53 -18.34
C GLY A 223 53.16 -13.93 -19.34
N PHE A 224 51.95 -13.37 -19.23
CA PHE A 224 50.83 -13.68 -20.11
C PHE A 224 50.22 -12.42 -20.74
N ILE A 225 49.51 -12.62 -21.85
CA ILE A 225 48.69 -11.59 -22.50
C ILE A 225 47.25 -11.85 -22.10
N PHE A 226 46.54 -10.82 -21.62
CA PHE A 226 45.11 -10.90 -21.33
C PHE A 226 44.34 -9.98 -22.25
N LYS A 227 43.31 -10.49 -22.92
CA LYS A 227 42.41 -9.71 -23.79
C LYS A 227 40.96 -9.95 -23.39
N PHE A 228 40.11 -8.96 -23.62
CA PHE A 228 38.67 -9.18 -23.59
C PHE A 228 38.25 -9.95 -24.85
N ASP A 229 37.26 -10.83 -24.76
CA ASP A 229 36.76 -11.57 -25.92
C ASP A 229 36.14 -10.63 -26.97
N GLU A 230 36.72 -10.58 -28.17
CA GLU A 230 36.34 -9.67 -29.25
C GLU A 230 34.93 -9.95 -29.79
N ASN A 231 34.42 -11.19 -29.65
CA ASN A 231 33.06 -11.55 -30.06
C ASN A 231 31.99 -10.90 -29.14
N GLU A 232 32.33 -10.62 -27.88
CA GLU A 232 31.44 -9.88 -26.95
C GLU A 232 31.57 -8.36 -27.13
N ILE A 233 32.64 -7.88 -27.74
CA ILE A 233 32.88 -6.45 -28.00
C ILE A 233 32.21 -6.01 -29.31
N ASN A 234 32.19 -6.87 -30.34
CA ASN A 234 31.66 -6.58 -31.67
C ASN A 234 30.13 -6.73 -31.80
N ASN A 235 29.46 -7.37 -30.84
CA ASN A 235 27.98 -7.36 -30.74
C ASN A 235 27.41 -6.03 -30.19
N GLY A 236 28.27 -5.05 -29.91
CA GLY A 236 27.89 -3.68 -29.57
C GLY A 236 27.39 -2.83 -30.77
N GLY A 237 27.31 -3.39 -31.98
CA GLY A 237 26.80 -2.64 -33.11
C GLY A 237 26.77 -3.42 -34.42
N LYS A 238 25.71 -4.19 -34.64
CA LYS A 238 25.06 -4.35 -35.96
C LYS A 238 23.70 -5.01 -35.76
N PHE A 239 22.69 -4.19 -36.00
CA PHE A 239 21.30 -4.37 -35.60
C PHE A 239 20.58 -5.25 -36.62
N LYS A 240 20.18 -6.46 -36.22
CA LYS A 240 19.19 -7.29 -36.89
C LYS A 240 18.05 -7.57 -35.92
N ASP A 241 16.86 -7.77 -36.46
CA ASP A 241 15.62 -8.04 -35.73
C ASP A 241 15.89 -9.02 -34.57
N LEU A 242 15.57 -8.55 -33.37
CA LEU A 242 16.03 -9.14 -32.12
C LEU A 242 15.01 -10.16 -31.65
N GLU A 243 15.45 -11.42 -31.56
CA GLU A 243 14.65 -12.55 -31.11
C GLU A 243 14.93 -12.81 -29.62
N ILE A 244 13.93 -12.60 -28.77
CA ILE A 244 14.02 -12.84 -27.32
C ILE A 244 13.13 -14.03 -26.97
N SER A 245 13.68 -14.97 -26.19
CA SER A 245 12.91 -16.11 -25.69
C SER A 245 12.47 -15.96 -24.24
N TYR A 246 11.29 -16.49 -23.92
CA TYR A 246 10.69 -16.44 -22.57
C TYR A 246 11.62 -16.96 -21.45
N GLN A 247 12.46 -17.95 -21.74
CA GLN A 247 13.38 -18.56 -20.79
C GLN A 247 14.60 -17.68 -20.45
N ASP A 248 14.94 -16.71 -21.30
CA ASP A 248 16.11 -15.85 -21.12
C ASP A 248 15.92 -14.71 -20.09
N VAL A 249 14.66 -14.40 -19.76
CA VAL A 249 14.28 -13.35 -18.79
C VAL A 249 14.42 -13.84 -17.35
N GLN A 250 14.43 -15.16 -17.15
CA GLN A 250 14.32 -15.82 -15.83
C GLN A 250 15.61 -15.81 -14.98
N GLN A 251 16.78 -15.47 -15.54
CA GLN A 251 18.06 -15.72 -14.87
C GLN A 251 18.74 -14.54 -14.15
N ASN A 252 18.29 -13.28 -14.26
CA ASN A 252 19.08 -12.14 -13.76
C ASN A 252 18.32 -11.02 -13.05
N ASP A 253 17.10 -11.27 -12.54
CA ASP A 253 16.36 -10.23 -11.83
C ASP A 253 15.81 -10.74 -10.49
N THR A 254 16.39 -10.25 -9.39
CA THR A 254 15.91 -10.55 -8.02
C THR A 254 14.51 -9.98 -7.76
N ASP A 255 14.03 -9.04 -8.58
CA ASP A 255 12.63 -8.55 -8.53
C ASP A 255 11.64 -9.49 -9.24
N TYR A 256 12.09 -10.39 -10.13
CA TYR A 256 11.23 -11.35 -10.83
C TYR A 256 10.74 -12.46 -9.88
N GLN A 257 11.64 -13.00 -9.05
CA GLN A 257 11.29 -14.02 -8.03
C GLN A 257 10.28 -13.52 -6.99
N LYS A 258 10.16 -12.19 -6.81
CA LYS A 258 9.23 -11.60 -5.86
C LYS A 258 7.86 -11.26 -6.48
N ASN A 259 7.80 -11.01 -7.79
CA ASN A 259 6.56 -10.64 -8.49
C ASN A 259 5.81 -11.83 -9.13
N GLU A 260 6.47 -12.97 -9.39
CA GLU A 260 5.82 -14.19 -9.90
C GLU A 260 4.76 -14.76 -8.94
N LEU A 261 4.88 -14.49 -7.63
CA LEU A 261 3.96 -15.02 -6.63
C LEU A 261 2.62 -14.24 -6.53
N GLU A 262 2.49 -13.03 -7.10
CA GLU A 262 1.34 -12.16 -6.80
C GLU A 262 0.63 -11.47 -7.98
N ASN A 263 1.05 -11.60 -9.26
CA ASN A 263 0.34 -10.98 -10.40
C ASN A 263 0.00 -9.48 -10.18
N ILE A 264 0.97 -8.69 -9.73
CA ILE A 264 0.73 -7.28 -9.33
C ILE A 264 0.67 -6.36 -10.57
N LEU A 265 -0.54 -5.92 -10.94
CA LEU A 265 -0.82 -4.97 -12.02
C LEU A 265 -0.83 -3.54 -11.48
N TRP A 266 -0.19 -2.59 -12.18
CA TRP A 266 -0.20 -1.16 -11.83
C TRP A 266 -0.89 -0.31 -12.92
N LYS A 267 -1.78 0.59 -12.54
CA LYS A 267 -2.51 1.51 -13.44
C LYS A 267 -2.45 2.96 -12.95
N LEU A 268 -2.63 3.92 -13.86
CA LEU A 268 -2.77 5.34 -13.51
C LEU A 268 -4.07 5.55 -12.73
N TYR A 269 -3.99 6.31 -11.64
CA TYR A 269 -5.20 6.71 -10.93
C TYR A 269 -5.98 7.76 -11.77
N PRO A 270 -7.27 7.53 -12.09
CA PRO A 270 -8.00 8.37 -13.05
C PRO A 270 -8.10 9.85 -12.69
N GLU A 271 -8.28 10.20 -11.41
CA GLU A 271 -8.42 11.62 -11.01
C GLU A 271 -7.06 12.34 -10.88
N LEU A 272 -5.96 11.63 -10.64
CA LEU A 272 -4.62 12.21 -10.44
C LEU A 272 -3.54 11.33 -11.07
N ASP A 273 -3.19 11.62 -12.32
CA ASP A 273 -2.23 10.86 -13.14
C ASP A 273 -0.79 10.82 -12.57
N LYS A 274 -0.51 11.66 -11.57
CA LYS A 274 0.74 11.67 -10.79
C LYS A 274 0.97 10.39 -9.99
N TYR A 275 -0.08 9.57 -9.79
CA TYR A 275 -0.04 8.38 -8.96
C TYR A 275 -0.39 7.12 -9.75
N LEU A 276 0.28 6.02 -9.38
CA LEU A 276 0.00 4.67 -9.85
C LEU A 276 -0.58 3.86 -8.69
N VAL A 277 -1.62 3.07 -8.97
CA VAL A 277 -2.29 2.19 -8.01
C VAL A 277 -2.12 0.75 -8.48
N SER A 278 -1.75 -0.16 -7.57
CA SER A 278 -1.67 -1.59 -7.87
C SER A 278 -3.01 -2.29 -7.62
N ASN A 279 -3.24 -3.40 -8.30
CA ASN A 279 -4.35 -4.31 -8.01
C ASN A 279 -4.27 -4.93 -6.62
N THR A 280 -3.11 -4.92 -5.95
CA THR A 280 -2.92 -5.42 -4.57
C THR A 280 -3.20 -4.36 -3.48
N GLY A 281 -3.38 -3.09 -3.86
CA GLY A 281 -3.60 -2.00 -2.90
C GLY A 281 -2.34 -1.25 -2.46
N GLU A 282 -1.30 -1.24 -3.29
CA GLU A 282 -0.18 -0.33 -3.15
C GLU A 282 -0.36 0.92 -4.02
N VAL A 283 0.13 2.06 -3.53
CA VAL A 283 0.06 3.34 -4.25
C VAL A 283 1.44 3.93 -4.31
N LYS A 284 1.89 4.37 -5.49
CA LYS A 284 3.20 5.01 -5.66
C LYS A 284 3.12 6.27 -6.51
N HIS A 285 4.02 7.20 -6.27
CA HIS A 285 4.14 8.39 -7.09
C HIS A 285 4.85 8.06 -8.42
N ARG A 286 4.23 8.37 -9.55
CA ARG A 286 4.70 8.02 -10.91
C ARG A 286 6.13 8.45 -11.20
N ARG A 287 6.44 9.73 -10.93
CA ARG A 287 7.78 10.30 -11.23
C ARG A 287 8.91 9.80 -10.33
N THR A 288 8.64 9.61 -9.03
CA THR A 288 9.68 9.27 -8.05
C THR A 288 9.72 7.78 -7.73
N ASN A 289 8.76 6.99 -8.22
CA ASN A 289 8.52 5.60 -7.87
C ASN A 289 8.38 5.31 -6.36
N ARG A 290 8.23 6.35 -5.54
CA ARG A 290 8.11 6.20 -4.09
C ARG A 290 6.73 5.63 -3.75
N ILE A 291 6.73 4.45 -3.11
CA ILE A 291 5.53 3.86 -2.52
C ILE A 291 5.09 4.70 -1.33
N LEU A 292 3.81 5.02 -1.27
CA LEU A 292 3.17 5.77 -0.20
C LEU A 292 2.88 4.81 0.96
N LYS A 293 3.59 5.03 2.08
CA LYS A 293 3.44 4.21 3.29
C LYS A 293 1.99 4.20 3.83
N GLY A 294 1.29 5.33 3.68
CA GLY A 294 -0.08 5.50 4.17
C GLY A 294 -0.18 5.48 5.70
N SER A 295 -1.41 5.46 6.20
CA SER A 295 -1.77 5.33 7.61
C SER A 295 -3.11 4.59 7.73
N TYR A 296 -3.50 4.20 8.93
CA TYR A 296 -4.73 3.44 9.16
C TYR A 296 -5.68 4.23 10.08
N ILE A 297 -6.95 4.32 9.70
CA ILE A 297 -8.03 4.84 10.55
C ILE A 297 -9.15 3.81 10.54
N ASN A 298 -9.59 3.38 11.73
CA ASN A 298 -10.62 2.34 11.90
C ASN A 298 -10.31 1.07 11.08
N GLY A 299 -9.03 0.71 10.96
CA GLY A 299 -8.55 -0.45 10.20
C GLY A 299 -8.44 -0.26 8.68
N TYR A 300 -9.00 0.82 8.11
CA TYR A 300 -8.84 1.13 6.69
C TYR A 300 -7.52 1.87 6.43
N ARG A 301 -6.75 1.38 5.45
CA ARG A 301 -5.56 2.06 4.96
C ARG A 301 -5.95 3.26 4.10
N PHE A 302 -5.33 4.42 4.36
CA PHE A 302 -5.44 5.61 3.54
C PHE A 302 -4.06 6.19 3.21
N VAL A 303 -3.99 6.93 2.11
CA VAL A 303 -2.80 7.64 1.65
C VAL A 303 -3.12 9.10 1.38
N LEU A 304 -2.14 9.96 1.58
CA LEU A 304 -2.26 11.39 1.31
C LEU A 304 -1.79 11.69 -0.12
N LEU A 305 -2.70 12.12 -0.99
CA LEU A 305 -2.39 12.49 -2.36
C LEU A 305 -2.37 14.01 -2.52
N ASN A 306 -1.38 14.52 -3.27
CA ASN A 306 -1.28 15.93 -3.61
C ASN A 306 -2.09 16.20 -4.89
N ARG A 307 -2.99 17.17 -4.83
CA ARG A 307 -3.76 17.65 -5.99
C ARG A 307 -2.98 18.68 -6.80
N ASP A 308 -3.50 19.04 -7.96
CA ASP A 308 -2.89 20.02 -8.85
C ASP A 308 -2.97 21.45 -8.32
N ASP A 309 -3.99 21.75 -7.50
CA ASP A 309 -4.18 23.01 -6.78
C ASP A 309 -3.24 23.18 -5.56
N GLY A 310 -2.34 22.21 -5.34
CA GLY A 310 -1.40 22.21 -4.20
C GLY A 310 -2.00 21.72 -2.88
N THR A 311 -3.30 21.42 -2.83
CA THR A 311 -3.96 20.86 -1.64
C THR A 311 -3.68 19.36 -1.50
N LYS A 312 -3.93 18.83 -0.30
CA LYS A 312 -3.70 17.42 0.05
C LYS A 312 -5.03 16.76 0.40
N ARG A 313 -5.28 15.56 -0.14
CA ARG A 313 -6.49 14.77 0.12
C ARG A 313 -6.13 13.43 0.74
N ASN A 314 -6.83 13.06 1.81
CA ASN A 314 -6.81 11.69 2.33
C ASN A 314 -7.70 10.81 1.45
N CYS A 315 -7.10 9.78 0.86
CA CYS A 315 -7.79 8.82 0.00
C CYS A 315 -7.69 7.41 0.59
N LEU A 316 -8.83 6.73 0.70
CA LEU A 316 -8.88 5.33 1.14
C LEU A 316 -8.31 4.42 0.04
N VAL A 317 -7.40 3.53 0.40
CA VAL A 317 -6.68 2.69 -0.56
C VAL A 317 -7.61 1.75 -1.32
N HIS A 318 -8.55 1.07 -0.64
CA HIS A 318 -9.53 0.22 -1.33
C HIS A 318 -10.37 1.00 -2.36
N ARG A 319 -10.72 2.27 -2.08
CA ARG A 319 -11.44 3.10 -3.06
C ARG A 319 -10.55 3.44 -4.25
N LEU A 320 -9.29 3.80 -4.02
CA LEU A 320 -8.34 4.05 -5.11
C LEU A 320 -8.19 2.81 -6.02
N VAL A 321 -8.12 1.61 -5.44
CA VAL A 321 -8.06 0.36 -6.22
C VAL A 321 -9.34 0.15 -7.01
N ALA A 322 -10.51 0.25 -6.36
CA ALA A 322 -11.80 0.06 -7.02
C ALA A 322 -12.03 1.08 -8.15
N GLU A 323 -11.75 2.37 -7.91
CA GLU A 323 -11.88 3.45 -8.90
C GLU A 323 -10.91 3.26 -10.09
N THR A 324 -9.79 2.57 -9.91
CA THR A 324 -8.78 2.36 -10.96
C THR A 324 -9.01 1.08 -11.77
N PHE A 325 -9.55 0.03 -11.15
CA PHE A 325 -9.62 -1.31 -11.76
C PHE A 325 -11.04 -1.85 -11.95
N LEU A 326 -12.05 -1.32 -11.27
CA LEU A 326 -13.44 -1.79 -11.35
C LEU A 326 -14.32 -0.73 -12.01
N GLU A 327 -15.05 -1.12 -13.04
CA GLU A 327 -16.08 -0.27 -13.63
C GLU A 327 -17.26 -0.12 -12.67
N ASN A 328 -17.82 1.10 -12.58
CA ASN A 328 -18.97 1.41 -11.74
C ASN A 328 -20.11 1.99 -12.59
N LEU A 329 -20.64 1.18 -13.51
CA LEU A 329 -21.69 1.58 -14.46
C LEU A 329 -22.95 2.10 -13.74
N GLU A 330 -23.29 1.50 -12.60
CA GLU A 330 -24.48 1.84 -11.79
C GLU A 330 -24.25 2.99 -10.79
N LYS A 331 -23.03 3.57 -10.75
CA LYS A 331 -22.64 4.66 -9.83
C LYS A 331 -22.92 4.36 -8.36
N LYS A 332 -22.71 3.10 -7.94
CA LYS A 332 -22.90 2.68 -6.55
C LYS A 332 -21.90 3.42 -5.64
N PRO A 333 -22.30 3.90 -4.45
CA PRO A 333 -21.51 4.83 -3.65
C PRO A 333 -20.41 4.18 -2.79
N VAL A 334 -20.55 2.89 -2.45
CA VAL A 334 -19.71 2.20 -1.46
C VAL A 334 -18.89 1.10 -2.11
N VAL A 335 -17.66 0.91 -1.62
CA VAL A 335 -16.82 -0.24 -1.98
C VAL A 335 -16.86 -1.23 -0.82
N ASN A 336 -17.19 -2.48 -1.11
CA ASN A 336 -17.24 -3.59 -0.15
C ASN A 336 -16.02 -4.51 -0.33
N HIS A 337 -15.58 -5.12 0.77
CA HIS A 337 -14.59 -6.21 0.79
C HIS A 337 -15.32 -7.54 0.88
N LYS A 338 -15.22 -8.38 -0.16
CA LYS A 338 -15.96 -9.64 -0.29
C LYS A 338 -15.64 -10.64 0.82
N ASP A 339 -14.39 -10.67 1.27
CA ASP A 339 -13.88 -11.51 2.35
C ASP A 339 -13.98 -10.86 3.75
N THR A 340 -14.60 -9.67 3.83
CA THR A 340 -14.71 -8.77 4.99
C THR A 340 -13.40 -8.34 5.67
N ASN A 341 -12.26 -8.75 5.14
CA ASN A 341 -10.97 -8.32 5.60
C ASN A 341 -10.61 -6.97 4.98
N ILE A 342 -10.86 -5.90 5.74
CA ILE A 342 -10.58 -4.51 5.34
C ILE A 342 -9.10 -4.20 5.04
N SER A 343 -8.18 -5.08 5.44
CA SER A 343 -6.76 -4.97 5.08
C SER A 343 -6.43 -5.58 3.72
N ASN A 344 -7.27 -6.50 3.22
CA ASN A 344 -7.12 -7.12 1.90
C ASN A 344 -7.69 -6.20 0.81
N ASN A 345 -6.86 -5.26 0.36
CA ASN A 345 -7.24 -4.28 -0.67
C ASN A 345 -7.05 -4.80 -2.10
N HIS A 346 -6.94 -6.13 -2.29
CA HIS A 346 -6.78 -6.70 -3.61
C HIS A 346 -8.05 -6.50 -4.46
N VAL A 347 -7.91 -6.12 -5.73
CA VAL A 347 -9.03 -5.79 -6.62
C VAL A 347 -10.08 -6.89 -6.71
N SER A 348 -9.67 -8.17 -6.74
CA SER A 348 -10.61 -9.29 -6.81
C SER A 348 -11.50 -9.40 -5.58
N ASN A 349 -11.02 -8.88 -4.44
CA ASN A 349 -11.72 -8.83 -3.16
C ASN A 349 -12.62 -7.59 -3.03
N LEU A 350 -12.58 -6.66 -3.99
CA LEU A 350 -13.38 -5.43 -3.92
C LEU A 350 -14.57 -5.49 -4.89
N GLU A 351 -15.65 -4.81 -4.52
CA GLU A 351 -16.83 -4.62 -5.37
C GLU A 351 -17.57 -3.34 -5.01
N TRP A 352 -18.28 -2.77 -5.98
CA TRP A 352 -19.16 -1.62 -5.77
C TRP A 352 -20.54 -2.08 -5.29
N VAL A 353 -21.02 -1.53 -4.18
CA VAL A 353 -22.31 -1.86 -3.56
C VAL A 353 -23.07 -0.60 -3.13
N THR A 354 -24.39 -0.74 -3.02
CA THR A 354 -25.25 0.23 -2.34
C THR A 354 -25.17 0.02 -0.82
N TYR A 355 -25.55 1.04 -0.05
CA TYR A 355 -25.64 0.90 1.42
C TYR A 355 -26.56 -0.26 1.83
N LYS A 356 -27.67 -0.47 1.13
CA LYS A 356 -28.63 -1.54 1.39
C LYS A 356 -28.04 -2.93 1.13
N GLU A 357 -27.30 -3.10 0.04
CA GLU A 357 -26.59 -4.36 -0.27
C GLU A 357 -25.52 -4.65 0.79
N ASN A 358 -24.73 -3.63 1.16
CA ASN A 358 -23.67 -3.78 2.16
C ASN A 358 -24.23 -4.24 3.53
N SER A 359 -25.32 -3.61 3.99
CA SER A 359 -25.96 -3.98 5.26
C SER A 359 -26.62 -5.35 5.27
N ASN A 360 -26.94 -5.92 4.10
CA ASN A 360 -27.63 -7.21 3.97
C ASN A 360 -26.68 -8.38 3.62
N THR A 361 -25.36 -8.16 3.57
CA THR A 361 -24.41 -9.25 3.40
C THR A 361 -24.54 -10.25 4.55
N LYS A 362 -24.53 -11.57 4.26
CA LYS A 362 -24.63 -12.64 5.26
C LYS A 362 -23.69 -12.41 6.44
N GLU A 363 -22.49 -11.93 6.15
CA GLU A 363 -21.45 -11.70 7.13
C GLU A 363 -21.65 -10.42 7.96
N THR A 364 -22.20 -9.34 7.39
CA THR A 364 -22.65 -8.18 8.19
C THR A 364 -23.79 -8.58 9.12
N ILE A 365 -24.72 -9.40 8.64
CA ILE A 365 -25.80 -9.95 9.46
C ILE A 365 -25.23 -10.87 10.56
N GLU A 366 -24.25 -11.72 10.26
CA GLU A 366 -23.56 -12.54 11.27
C GLU A 366 -22.74 -11.70 12.26
N ASN A 367 -22.02 -10.68 11.82
CA ASN A 367 -21.23 -9.81 12.68
C ASN A 367 -22.11 -8.94 13.58
N LEU A 368 -23.27 -8.51 13.07
CA LEU A 368 -24.32 -7.85 13.87
C LEU A 368 -24.94 -8.82 14.90
N LYS A 369 -25.11 -10.11 14.55
CA LYS A 369 -25.55 -11.15 15.49
C LYS A 369 -24.48 -11.48 16.53
N LYS A 370 -23.20 -11.48 16.14
CA LYS A 370 -22.06 -11.83 16.99
C LYS A 370 -21.79 -10.78 18.07
N GLY A 371 -22.08 -9.49 17.84
CA GLY A 371 -21.97 -8.44 18.87
C GLY A 371 -20.52 -8.18 19.32
N LYS A 372 -20.10 -6.92 19.43
CA LYS A 372 -18.69 -6.55 19.69
C LYS A 372 -18.03 -7.16 20.95
N ASN A 373 -18.80 -7.72 21.89
CA ASN A 373 -18.32 -8.24 23.17
C ASN A 373 -18.69 -9.72 23.43
N SER A 374 -19.21 -10.46 22.46
CA SER A 374 -19.63 -11.85 22.71
C SER A 374 -18.43 -12.79 22.79
N LYS A 375 -18.39 -13.56 23.88
CA LYS A 375 -17.37 -14.57 24.15
C LYS A 375 -18.01 -15.96 24.06
N TYR A 376 -17.20 -17.00 23.81
CA TYR A 376 -17.65 -18.37 24.00
C TYR A 376 -17.98 -18.61 25.47
N ILE A 377 -19.12 -19.27 25.71
CA ILE A 377 -19.63 -19.61 27.03
C ILE A 377 -19.73 -21.14 27.12
N LEU A 378 -19.29 -21.69 28.25
CA LEU A 378 -19.35 -23.10 28.58
C LEU A 378 -20.43 -23.32 29.65
N GLN A 379 -21.35 -24.26 29.39
CA GLN A 379 -22.23 -24.82 30.42
C GLN A 379 -21.53 -25.98 31.09
N ILE A 380 -21.46 -25.97 32.41
CA ILE A 380 -20.70 -26.96 33.17
C ILE A 380 -21.57 -27.55 34.27
N ASP A 381 -21.54 -28.87 34.41
CA ASP A 381 -22.11 -29.57 35.54
C ASP A 381 -21.22 -29.40 36.77
N ILE A 382 -21.80 -28.96 37.89
CA ILE A 382 -21.05 -28.61 39.10
C ILE A 382 -20.43 -29.86 39.74
N GLU A 383 -21.10 -31.00 39.70
CA GLU A 383 -20.66 -32.19 40.43
C GLU A 383 -19.51 -32.90 39.70
N SER A 384 -19.74 -33.20 38.42
CA SER A 384 -18.78 -33.89 37.55
C SER A 384 -17.70 -32.98 36.97
N GLY A 385 -17.93 -31.66 36.94
CA GLY A 385 -17.06 -30.70 36.25
C GLY A 385 -17.07 -30.83 34.72
N LYS A 386 -17.97 -31.65 34.17
CA LYS A 386 -18.05 -31.92 32.74
C LYS A 386 -18.69 -30.73 32.01
N VAL A 387 -18.09 -30.36 30.88
CA VAL A 387 -18.70 -29.40 29.93
C VAL A 387 -19.88 -30.09 29.25
N LEU A 388 -21.07 -29.54 29.45
CA LEU A 388 -22.33 -30.04 28.89
C LEU A 388 -22.56 -29.49 27.49
N CYS A 389 -22.32 -28.18 27.30
CA CYS A 389 -22.38 -27.55 25.99
C CYS A 389 -21.47 -26.32 25.90
N LYS A 390 -21.19 -25.89 24.67
CA LYS A 390 -20.44 -24.69 24.32
C LYS A 390 -21.24 -23.90 23.28
N PHE A 391 -21.38 -22.60 23.48
CA PHE A 391 -22.09 -21.70 22.56
C PHE A 391 -21.44 -20.31 22.52
N TYR A 392 -21.63 -19.59 21.42
CA TYR A 392 -21.04 -18.28 21.15
C TYR A 392 -21.98 -17.14 21.55
N GLY A 393 -21.69 -16.52 22.70
CA GLY A 393 -22.51 -15.46 23.26
C GLY A 393 -23.81 -15.96 23.90
N ALA A 394 -24.40 -15.13 24.76
CA ALA A 394 -25.57 -15.52 25.53
C ALA A 394 -26.83 -15.73 24.66
N SER A 395 -26.93 -15.05 23.52
CA SER A 395 -28.07 -15.16 22.59
C SER A 395 -28.19 -16.55 21.97
N GLU A 396 -27.06 -17.18 21.62
CA GLU A 396 -27.06 -18.56 21.15
C GLU A 396 -27.41 -19.53 22.28
N GLY A 397 -26.90 -19.28 23.48
CA GLY A 397 -27.29 -20.03 24.69
C GLY A 397 -28.79 -19.94 24.99
N GLU A 398 -29.41 -18.78 24.76
CA GLU A 398 -30.86 -18.61 24.93
C GLU A 398 -31.66 -19.47 23.96
N GLN A 399 -31.24 -19.54 22.70
CA GLN A 399 -31.90 -20.38 21.70
C GLN A 399 -31.74 -21.87 21.99
N LEU A 400 -30.55 -22.30 22.43
CA LEU A 400 -30.24 -23.71 22.66
C LEU A 400 -30.84 -24.24 23.97
N LEU A 401 -30.80 -23.43 25.04
CA LEU A 401 -31.18 -23.86 26.38
C LEU A 401 -32.57 -23.36 26.80
N ASN A 402 -33.18 -22.49 26.00
CA ASN A 402 -34.41 -21.77 26.33
C ASN A 402 -34.29 -21.00 27.66
N VAL A 403 -33.15 -20.32 27.85
CA VAL A 403 -32.81 -19.56 29.06
C VAL A 403 -32.51 -18.11 28.69
N GLN A 404 -33.13 -17.15 29.36
CA GLN A 404 -32.87 -15.72 29.09
C GLN A 404 -31.37 -15.37 29.12
N CYS A 405 -30.89 -14.66 28.10
CA CYS A 405 -29.51 -14.16 27.98
C CYS A 405 -28.96 -13.55 29.27
N GLY A 406 -29.79 -12.75 29.95
CA GLY A 406 -29.41 -12.05 31.17
C GLY A 406 -29.02 -12.98 32.32
N ILE A 407 -29.60 -14.17 32.41
CA ILE A 407 -29.26 -15.18 33.43
C ILE A 407 -27.88 -15.77 33.13
N ILE A 408 -27.63 -16.15 31.88
CA ILE A 408 -26.36 -16.71 31.42
C ILE A 408 -25.22 -15.73 31.73
N LEU A 409 -25.36 -14.47 31.31
CA LEU A 409 -24.33 -13.45 31.51
C LEU A 409 -24.10 -13.12 33.00
N ARG A 410 -25.15 -13.11 33.83
CA ARG A 410 -25.01 -12.88 35.29
C ARG A 410 -24.15 -13.96 35.94
N ILE A 411 -24.37 -15.23 35.60
CA ILE A 411 -23.61 -16.35 36.13
C ILE A 411 -22.16 -16.30 35.63
N CYS A 412 -21.93 -16.08 34.33
CA CYS A 412 -20.57 -15.94 33.78
C CYS A 412 -19.78 -14.81 34.47
N ASN A 413 -20.37 -13.62 34.58
CA ASN A 413 -19.70 -12.46 35.17
C ASN A 413 -19.37 -12.64 36.66
N TYR A 414 -20.19 -13.40 37.41
CA TYR A 414 -19.92 -13.72 38.81
C TYR A 414 -18.59 -14.49 38.98
N TYR A 415 -18.32 -15.44 38.10
CA TYR A 415 -17.09 -16.25 38.15
C TYR A 415 -15.89 -15.62 37.43
N HIS A 416 -16.12 -14.75 36.44
CA HIS A 416 -15.06 -14.07 35.70
C HIS A 416 -14.31 -13.01 36.53
N GLY A 417 -14.94 -12.44 37.56
CA GLY A 417 -14.30 -11.48 38.48
C GLY A 417 -14.50 -10.00 38.14
N ASN A 418 -15.40 -9.67 37.20
CA ASN A 418 -15.70 -8.27 36.86
C ASN A 418 -16.58 -7.60 37.92
N LYS A 419 -16.00 -6.62 38.63
CA LYS A 419 -16.68 -5.73 39.62
C LYS A 419 -17.75 -4.79 39.01
N PHE A 420 -18.07 -4.92 37.72
CA PHE A 420 -18.89 -3.95 36.97
C PHE A 420 -20.40 -4.10 37.15
N TYR A 421 -20.88 -5.16 37.80
CA TYR A 421 -22.27 -5.23 38.27
C TYR A 421 -22.23 -5.44 39.78
N GLY A 422 -22.71 -4.42 40.50
CA GLY A 422 -22.54 -4.25 41.92
C GLY A 422 -22.89 -5.49 42.77
N ASN A 423 -22.19 -5.59 43.89
CA ASN A 423 -22.47 -6.43 45.05
C ASN A 423 -23.97 -6.83 45.15
N GLY A 424 -24.32 -8.04 44.69
CA GLY A 424 -25.68 -8.57 44.89
C GLY A 424 -26.30 -9.46 43.81
N SER A 425 -25.55 -10.23 43.00
CA SER A 425 -26.20 -11.23 42.14
C SER A 425 -26.79 -12.38 42.99
N SER A 426 -28.12 -12.52 42.97
CA SER A 426 -28.85 -13.56 43.70
C SER A 426 -28.69 -14.94 43.08
N GLN A 427 -28.47 -15.01 41.76
CA GLN A 427 -28.40 -16.26 41.01
C GLN A 427 -26.96 -16.56 40.58
N LYS A 428 -26.34 -17.51 41.28
CA LYS A 428 -24.95 -17.94 41.10
C LYS A 428 -24.83 -19.25 40.32
N THR A 429 -25.93 -19.98 40.19
CA THR A 429 -26.01 -21.27 39.51
C THR A 429 -27.28 -21.32 38.66
N TYR A 430 -27.24 -22.14 37.62
CA TYR A 430 -28.37 -22.50 36.80
C TYR A 430 -28.93 -23.85 37.29
N ASN A 431 -30.24 -23.89 37.58
CA ASN A 431 -30.92 -25.06 38.15
C ASN A 431 -30.25 -25.71 39.37
N LYS A 432 -29.40 -24.97 40.09
CA LYS A 432 -28.53 -25.46 41.18
C LYS A 432 -27.49 -26.51 40.77
N THR A 433 -27.61 -27.20 39.65
CA THR A 433 -26.65 -28.25 39.26
C THR A 433 -25.60 -27.77 38.28
N GLN A 434 -25.79 -26.59 37.66
CA GLN A 434 -24.99 -26.14 36.55
C GLN A 434 -24.51 -24.70 36.73
N ILE A 435 -23.42 -24.36 36.04
CA ILE A 435 -22.91 -22.98 35.93
C ILE A 435 -22.60 -22.65 34.48
N PHE A 436 -22.48 -21.36 34.20
CA PHE A 436 -21.97 -20.84 32.94
C PHE A 436 -20.68 -20.06 33.21
N ILE A 437 -19.65 -20.31 32.43
CA ILE A 437 -18.38 -19.57 32.49
C ILE A 437 -17.94 -19.16 31.10
N PHE A 438 -17.14 -18.10 30.99
CA PHE A 438 -16.48 -17.80 29.72
C PHE A 438 -15.39 -18.83 29.45
N GLU A 439 -15.18 -19.19 28.18
CA GLU A 439 -14.18 -20.19 27.80
C GLU A 439 -12.75 -19.80 28.23
N GLU A 440 -12.45 -18.50 28.28
CA GLU A 440 -11.16 -17.97 28.77
C GLU A 440 -10.92 -18.19 30.27
N ASP A 441 -11.97 -18.46 31.08
CA ASP A 441 -11.82 -18.79 32.50
C ASP A 441 -11.71 -20.30 32.75
N LYS A 442 -11.63 -21.12 31.70
CA LYS A 442 -11.54 -22.58 31.81
C LYS A 442 -10.31 -23.03 32.63
N ASP A 443 -9.22 -22.28 32.59
CA ASP A 443 -8.01 -22.58 33.38
C ASP A 443 -8.25 -22.44 34.90
N LYS A 444 -9.24 -21.64 35.30
CA LYS A 444 -9.64 -21.44 36.72
C LYS A 444 -10.79 -22.38 37.13
N LEU A 445 -11.18 -23.33 36.28
CA LEU A 445 -12.37 -24.15 36.47
C LEU A 445 -12.37 -24.89 37.82
N THR A 446 -11.21 -25.38 38.26
CA THR A 446 -11.08 -26.09 39.54
C THR A 446 -11.48 -25.24 40.74
N ASP A 447 -11.05 -23.98 40.77
CA ASP A 447 -11.39 -23.04 41.84
C ASP A 447 -12.82 -22.51 41.71
N ILE A 448 -13.30 -22.30 40.48
CA ILE A 448 -14.70 -21.96 40.20
C ILE A 448 -15.65 -23.06 40.70
N LEU A 449 -15.33 -24.33 40.45
CA LEU A 449 -16.14 -25.47 40.92
C LEU A 449 -16.13 -25.57 42.45
N LYS A 450 -15.01 -25.31 43.13
CA LYS A 450 -14.99 -25.22 44.60
C LYS A 450 -15.97 -24.15 45.10
N ILE A 451 -15.92 -22.95 44.53
CA ILE A 451 -16.82 -21.84 44.87
C ILE A 451 -18.29 -22.20 44.57
N ALA A 452 -18.56 -22.84 43.44
CA ALA A 452 -19.90 -23.26 43.05
C ALA A 452 -20.47 -24.32 44.01
N LYS A 453 -19.66 -25.33 44.38
CA LYS A 453 -20.03 -26.36 45.37
C LYS A 453 -20.32 -25.73 46.75
N THR A 454 -19.49 -24.81 47.23
CA THR A 454 -19.74 -24.10 48.50
C THR A 454 -21.05 -23.28 48.48
N ASN A 455 -21.35 -22.61 47.37
CA ASN A 455 -22.58 -21.83 47.23
C ASN A 455 -23.84 -22.69 47.07
N ASN A 456 -23.72 -23.95 46.64
CA ASN A 456 -24.84 -24.87 46.48
C ASN A 456 -25.37 -25.41 47.82
N HIS A 457 -24.57 -25.32 48.88
CA HIS A 457 -24.94 -25.70 50.24
C HIS A 457 -25.47 -24.51 51.06
N VAL A 458 -26.46 -23.77 50.56
CA VAL A 458 -27.22 -22.86 51.45
C VAL A 458 -28.15 -23.71 52.30
N LYS A 459 -27.75 -23.98 53.55
CA LYS A 459 -28.60 -24.68 54.52
C LYS A 459 -29.93 -23.93 54.68
N LYS A 460 -31.07 -24.62 54.47
CA LYS A 460 -32.41 -24.02 54.50
C LYS A 460 -32.69 -23.47 55.91
N LYS A 461 -32.85 -22.16 56.06
CA LYS A 461 -33.24 -21.57 57.36
C LYS A 461 -34.73 -21.69 57.56
N ILE A 462 -35.14 -22.39 58.61
CA ILE A 462 -36.52 -22.51 59.07
C ILE A 462 -36.79 -21.44 60.13
N THR A 463 -38.07 -21.08 60.30
CA THR A 463 -38.50 -20.20 61.38
C THR A 463 -39.23 -21.04 62.43
N VAL A 464 -38.79 -20.97 63.68
CA VAL A 464 -39.43 -21.65 64.79
C VAL A 464 -40.17 -20.64 65.67
N GLN A 465 -41.35 -21.02 66.13
CA GLN A 465 -42.10 -20.32 67.17
C GLN A 465 -41.85 -21.05 68.49
N ILE A 466 -41.36 -20.31 69.48
CA ILE A 466 -40.96 -20.81 70.79
C ILE A 466 -41.85 -20.16 71.85
N ASP A 467 -42.31 -20.96 72.80
CA ASP A 467 -43.04 -20.49 73.96
C ASP A 467 -42.12 -19.65 74.87
N ASN A 468 -42.49 -18.41 75.19
CA ASN A 468 -41.62 -17.52 75.97
C ASN A 468 -41.51 -17.91 77.45
N THR A 469 -42.36 -18.81 77.96
CA THR A 469 -42.34 -19.23 79.38
C THR A 469 -41.65 -20.58 79.57
N THR A 470 -41.85 -21.52 78.64
CA THR A 470 -41.29 -22.88 78.71
C THR A 470 -40.07 -23.08 77.81
N ASN A 471 -39.78 -22.11 76.92
CA ASN A 471 -38.69 -22.14 75.94
C ASN A 471 -38.72 -23.36 74.99
N LYS A 472 -39.88 -24.01 74.85
CA LYS A 472 -40.09 -25.15 73.94
C LYS A 472 -40.54 -24.66 72.57
N ILE A 473 -40.06 -25.31 71.51
CA ILE A 473 -40.52 -25.08 70.14
C ILE A 473 -41.96 -25.59 70.03
N ILE A 474 -42.88 -24.68 69.70
CA ILE A 474 -44.30 -24.97 69.49
C ILE A 474 -44.52 -25.36 68.03
N ASN A 475 -44.01 -24.55 67.10
CA ASN A 475 -44.21 -24.74 65.66
C ASN A 475 -42.91 -24.53 64.89
N THR A 476 -42.76 -25.25 63.79
CA THR A 476 -41.68 -25.07 62.82
C THR A 476 -42.26 -24.75 61.45
N PHE A 477 -41.75 -23.69 60.82
CA PHE A 477 -42.18 -23.20 59.52
C PHE A 477 -40.99 -23.18 58.55
N ASP A 478 -41.24 -23.42 57.27
CA ASP A 478 -40.23 -23.34 56.22
C ASP A 478 -39.71 -21.91 56.01
N SER A 479 -40.48 -20.89 56.41
CA SER A 479 -40.04 -19.49 56.41
C SER A 479 -40.89 -18.61 57.35
N GLY A 480 -40.39 -17.40 57.67
CA GLY A 480 -41.17 -16.43 58.44
C GLY A 480 -42.42 -15.92 57.72
N TYR A 481 -42.43 -15.99 56.38
CA TYR A 481 -43.61 -15.64 55.59
C TYR A 481 -44.70 -16.72 55.69
N GLU A 482 -44.30 -17.99 55.71
CA GLU A 482 -45.22 -19.09 55.98
C GLU A 482 -45.78 -19.01 57.41
N ALA A 483 -44.93 -18.71 58.40
CA ALA A 483 -45.36 -18.48 59.78
C ALA A 483 -46.40 -17.34 59.87
N SER A 484 -46.16 -16.23 59.16
CA SER A 484 -47.08 -15.09 59.09
C SER A 484 -48.46 -15.51 58.55
N LYS A 485 -48.49 -16.30 57.46
CA LYS A 485 -49.75 -16.79 56.87
C LYS A 485 -50.47 -17.78 57.78
N LYS A 486 -49.77 -18.79 58.32
CA LYS A 486 -50.38 -19.84 59.15
C LYS A 486 -50.88 -19.32 60.50
N LEU A 487 -50.16 -18.37 61.10
CA LEU A 487 -50.53 -17.77 62.37
C LEU A 487 -51.42 -16.53 62.23
N ASN A 488 -51.66 -16.06 61.00
CA ASN A 488 -52.37 -14.83 60.69
C ASN A 488 -51.86 -13.59 61.46
N ILE A 489 -50.53 -13.42 61.50
CA ILE A 489 -49.86 -12.30 62.16
C ILE A 489 -48.88 -11.63 61.20
N ALA A 490 -48.54 -10.35 61.42
CA ALA A 490 -47.72 -9.60 60.47
C ALA A 490 -46.27 -10.13 60.41
N TYR A 491 -45.80 -10.40 59.19
CA TYR A 491 -44.43 -10.84 58.91
C TYR A 491 -43.36 -9.90 59.51
N ILE A 492 -43.62 -8.60 59.52
CA ILE A 492 -42.68 -7.60 60.05
C ILE A 492 -42.34 -7.87 61.52
N GLY A 493 -43.32 -8.24 62.34
CA GLY A 493 -43.10 -8.57 63.75
C GLY A 493 -42.31 -9.86 63.93
N ILE A 494 -42.60 -10.89 63.13
CA ILE A 494 -41.81 -12.14 63.11
C ILE A 494 -40.36 -11.84 62.71
N ASN A 495 -40.14 -11.03 61.68
CA ASN A 495 -38.80 -10.68 61.19
C ASN A 495 -38.02 -9.86 62.21
N GLN A 496 -38.63 -8.87 62.86
CA GLN A 496 -37.96 -8.12 63.94
C GLN A 496 -37.60 -9.01 65.12
N CYS A 497 -38.47 -9.95 65.50
CA CYS A 497 -38.19 -10.91 66.58
C CYS A 497 -37.08 -11.90 66.21
N CYS A 498 -37.09 -12.43 64.98
CA CYS A 498 -36.00 -13.27 64.47
C CYS A 498 -34.66 -12.53 64.45
N ASN A 499 -34.64 -11.26 64.04
CA ASN A 499 -33.42 -10.45 64.03
C ASN A 499 -32.95 -10.08 65.44
N TYR A 500 -33.85 -9.91 66.40
CA TYR A 500 -33.47 -9.70 67.80
C TYR A 500 -32.61 -10.87 68.31
N HIS A 501 -33.06 -12.11 68.07
CA HIS A 501 -32.37 -13.35 68.51
C HIS A 501 -31.24 -13.81 67.59
N LYS A 502 -30.91 -13.02 66.57
CA LYS A 502 -29.79 -13.28 65.65
C LYS A 502 -28.45 -12.73 66.19
N TYR A 503 -28.51 -11.71 67.05
CA TYR A 503 -27.34 -11.01 67.58
C TYR A 503 -27.27 -11.16 69.10
N ASP A 504 -26.06 -11.26 69.62
CA ASP A 504 -25.78 -11.15 71.05
C ASP A 504 -26.05 -9.72 71.53
N ASP A 505 -26.30 -9.54 72.84
CA ASP A 505 -26.75 -8.26 73.38
C ASP A 505 -25.76 -7.10 73.15
N ASN A 506 -24.46 -7.40 73.01
CA ASN A 506 -23.41 -6.41 72.76
C ASN A 506 -23.33 -5.92 71.30
N ASP A 507 -23.78 -6.75 70.34
CA ASP A 507 -23.63 -6.49 68.89
C ASP A 507 -24.97 -6.20 68.19
N ARG A 508 -26.07 -6.12 68.95
CA ARG A 508 -27.41 -5.94 68.39
C ARG A 508 -27.62 -4.51 67.87
N PRO A 509 -27.97 -4.32 66.59
CA PRO A 509 -28.36 -3.01 66.07
C PRO A 509 -29.55 -2.41 66.84
N LYS A 510 -29.49 -1.11 67.16
CA LYS A 510 -30.52 -0.39 67.95
C LYS A 510 -31.95 -0.47 67.37
N CYS A 511 -32.10 -0.81 66.08
CA CYS A 511 -33.41 -0.95 65.43
C CYS A 511 -34.12 -2.28 65.75
N TYR A 512 -33.42 -3.31 66.23
CA TYR A 512 -34.02 -4.60 66.57
C TYR A 512 -34.30 -4.68 68.07
N LYS A 513 -35.48 -4.22 68.50
CA LYS A 513 -35.87 -4.15 69.93
C LYS A 513 -36.88 -5.22 70.36
N LEU A 514 -37.43 -5.97 69.40
CA LEU A 514 -38.59 -6.82 69.63
C LEU A 514 -38.18 -8.23 70.13
N LYS A 515 -38.04 -8.40 71.45
CA LYS A 515 -37.65 -9.70 72.06
C LYS A 515 -38.69 -10.80 71.86
N THR A 516 -39.97 -10.44 71.90
CA THR A 516 -41.12 -11.33 71.68
C THR A 516 -42.14 -10.67 70.78
N TYR A 517 -42.91 -11.45 70.03
CA TYR A 517 -44.00 -10.96 69.21
C TYR A 517 -45.26 -11.78 69.48
N LYS A 518 -46.35 -11.10 69.87
CA LYS A 518 -47.63 -11.72 70.26
C LYS A 518 -47.46 -12.81 71.34
N GLY A 519 -46.56 -12.60 72.30
CA GLY A 519 -46.31 -13.53 73.41
C GLY A 519 -45.32 -14.66 73.12
N PHE A 520 -44.85 -14.81 71.88
CA PHE A 520 -43.94 -15.87 71.47
C PHE A 520 -42.57 -15.35 71.06
N ILE A 521 -41.56 -16.21 71.15
CA ILE A 521 -40.23 -15.97 70.57
C ILE A 521 -40.23 -16.55 69.15
N PHE A 522 -39.78 -15.77 68.17
CA PHE A 522 -39.51 -16.27 66.83
C PHE A 522 -38.01 -16.28 66.57
N LYS A 523 -37.47 -17.41 66.11
CA LYS A 523 -36.04 -17.56 65.82
C LYS A 523 -35.83 -18.25 64.48
N GLN A 524 -34.79 -17.84 63.75
CA GLN A 524 -34.33 -18.57 62.57
C GLN A 524 -33.34 -19.66 62.99
N MET A 525 -33.62 -20.89 62.58
CA MET A 525 -32.73 -22.03 62.79
C MET A 525 -32.33 -22.63 61.46
N VAL A 526 -31.18 -23.26 61.42
CA VAL A 526 -30.69 -23.94 60.22
C VAL A 526 -31.23 -25.36 60.23
N LYS A 527 -31.92 -25.78 59.16
CA LYS A 527 -32.41 -27.15 58.99
C LYS A 527 -31.27 -28.12 58.71
#